data_AF-A0A6I0EQB3-F1
#
_entry.id   AF-A0A6I0EQB3-F1
#
_cell.length_a   1.000
_cell.length_b   1.000
_cell.length_c   1.000
_cell.angle_alpha   90.00
_cell.angle_beta   90.00
_cell.angle_gamma   90.00
#
_symmetry.space_group_name_H-M   'P 1'
#
loop_
_entity.id
_entity.type
_entity.pdbx_description
1 polymer ?
#
loop_
_entity_poly.entity_id
_entity_poly.type
_entity_poly.pdbx_seq_one_letter_code
_entity_poly.pdbx_strand_id
1 'polypeptide(L)'
;MTGTQTSSTRCRRRTCLVFWRQLILFAVIGAAFMLVSVYQLYLNQWLQIRWRRWMTHTYLDRWLTNGVHYRMRLKGDAADNPDQRIADDVAMFIDQTLSLGIGLLSAVTMLASFGAILWGISSQVPLVIGNHEFAVPGYLVWIAAAFALMATMGAH
;
A
#
# COMPACT_ATOMS: atom_id res chain seq x y z
N MET A 1 48.18 -23.75 32.48
CA MET A 1 47.17 -22.66 32.46
C MET A 1 47.14 -22.02 31.05
N THR A 2 46.55 -22.67 30.04
CA THR A 2 46.61 -22.20 28.63
C THR A 2 45.43 -22.70 27.78
N GLY A 3 44.20 -22.71 28.33
CA GLY A 3 43.03 -23.31 27.66
C GLY A 3 41.89 -22.35 27.26
N THR A 4 41.88 -21.11 27.73
CA THR A 4 40.65 -20.28 27.74
C THR A 4 40.58 -19.17 26.68
N GLN A 5 41.64 -18.91 25.89
CA GLN A 5 41.64 -17.80 24.91
C GLN A 5 41.18 -18.16 23.48
N THR A 6 41.07 -19.44 23.12
CA THR A 6 40.76 -19.85 21.74
C THR A 6 39.27 -19.87 21.40
N SER A 7 38.38 -19.94 22.40
CA SER A 7 36.92 -19.93 22.20
C SER A 7 36.36 -18.50 22.05
N SER A 8 36.86 -17.53 22.81
CA SER A 8 36.40 -16.14 22.79
C SER A 8 36.70 -15.44 21.46
N THR A 9 37.88 -15.69 20.88
CA THR A 9 38.32 -15.15 19.60
C THR A 9 37.55 -15.75 18.41
N ARG A 10 37.15 -17.02 18.51
CA ARG A 10 36.39 -17.73 17.46
C ARG A 10 34.93 -17.28 17.39
N CYS A 11 34.30 -17.00 18.53
CA CYS A 11 32.94 -16.44 18.60
C CYS A 11 32.87 -15.03 18.00
N ARG A 12 33.84 -14.17 18.33
CA ARG A 12 33.96 -12.80 17.81
C ARG A 12 34.12 -12.74 16.28
N ARG A 13 34.89 -13.65 15.67
CA ARG A 13 35.03 -13.72 14.20
C ARG A 13 33.74 -14.17 13.49
N ARG A 14 33.02 -15.15 14.05
CA ARG A 14 31.75 -15.63 13.48
C ARG A 14 30.66 -14.57 13.54
N THR A 15 30.53 -13.84 14.65
CA THR A 15 29.58 -12.73 14.76
C THR A 15 29.91 -11.58 13.81
N CYS A 16 31.19 -11.21 13.64
CA CYS A 16 31.57 -10.19 12.64
C CYS A 16 31.17 -10.59 11.21
N LEU A 17 31.37 -11.85 10.81
CA LEU A 17 30.99 -12.32 9.47
C LEU A 17 29.46 -12.32 9.26
N VAL A 18 28.70 -12.78 10.26
CA VAL A 18 27.23 -12.78 10.21
C VAL A 18 26.69 -11.34 10.18
N PHE A 19 27.28 -10.45 10.97
CA PHE A 19 26.95 -9.02 11.01
C PHE A 19 27.14 -8.36 9.64
N TRP A 20 28.31 -8.51 9.01
CA TRP A 20 28.56 -7.93 7.69
C TRP A 20 27.63 -8.50 6.62
N ARG A 21 27.35 -9.80 6.66
CA ARG A 21 26.38 -10.43 5.74
C ARG A 21 24.97 -9.86 5.91
N GLN A 22 24.50 -9.70 7.15
CA GLN A 22 23.19 -9.11 7.45
C GLN A 22 23.14 -7.64 7.04
N LEU A 23 24.22 -6.90 7.24
CA LEU A 23 24.33 -5.48 6.86
C LEU A 23 24.24 -5.30 5.34
N ILE A 24 24.93 -6.14 4.56
CA ILE A 24 24.82 -6.13 3.09
C ILE A 24 23.41 -6.52 2.65
N LEU A 25 22.83 -7.56 3.25
CA LEU A 25 21.49 -8.04 2.90
C LEU A 25 20.43 -6.97 3.19
N PHE A 26 20.53 -6.29 4.33
CA PHE A 26 19.71 -5.12 4.65
C PHE A 26 19.89 -3.99 3.64
N ALA A 27 21.13 -3.67 3.27
CA ALA A 27 21.42 -2.63 2.28
C ALA A 27 20.81 -2.96 0.91
N VAL A 28 20.90 -4.22 0.45
CA VAL A 28 20.29 -4.68 -0.81
C VAL A 28 18.78 -4.61 -0.76
N ILE A 29 18.15 -5.09 0.33
CA ILE A 29 16.69 -4.99 0.50
C ILE A 29 16.26 -3.53 0.53
N GLY A 30 16.97 -2.66 1.25
CA GLY A 30 16.68 -1.23 1.32
C GLY A 30 16.81 -0.54 -0.04
N ALA A 31 17.85 -0.86 -0.81
CA ALA A 31 18.03 -0.35 -2.17
C ALA A 31 16.91 -0.84 -3.10
N ALA A 32 16.56 -2.13 -3.05
CA ALA A 32 15.45 -2.68 -3.82
C ALA A 32 14.12 -2.01 -3.45
N PHE A 33 13.85 -1.82 -2.15
CA PHE A 33 12.66 -1.12 -1.67
C PHE A 33 12.61 0.32 -2.17
N MET A 34 13.73 1.04 -2.15
CA MET A 34 13.81 2.40 -2.69
C MET A 34 13.52 2.42 -4.19
N LEU A 35 14.12 1.52 -4.97
CA LEU A 35 13.86 1.40 -6.41
C LEU A 35 12.38 1.11 -6.70
N VAL A 36 11.79 0.15 -5.98
CA VAL A 36 10.36 -0.17 -6.08
C VAL A 36 9.50 1.04 -5.72
N SER A 37 9.84 1.78 -4.68
CA SER A 37 9.10 2.98 -4.26
C SER A 37 9.12 4.08 -5.32
N VAL A 38 10.28 4.35 -5.91
CA VAL A 38 10.42 5.32 -7.01
C VAL A 38 9.66 4.84 -8.25
N TYR A 39 9.73 3.55 -8.56
CA TYR A 39 9.02 2.97 -9.68
C TYR A 39 7.49 3.02 -9.49
N GLN A 40 7.01 2.73 -8.30
CA GLN A 40 5.60 2.86 -7.94
C GLN A 40 5.11 4.31 -8.08
N LEU A 41 5.91 5.29 -7.62
CA LEU A 41 5.61 6.71 -7.81
C LEU A 41 5.48 7.04 -9.30
N TYR A 42 6.44 6.60 -10.11
CA TYR A 42 6.44 6.82 -11.56
C TYR A 42 5.21 6.19 -12.23
N LEU A 43 4.88 4.94 -11.89
CA LEU A 43 3.71 4.24 -12.43
C LEU A 43 2.40 4.93 -12.05
N ASN A 44 2.26 5.38 -10.79
CA ASN A 44 1.08 6.10 -10.34
C ASN A 44 0.90 7.40 -11.11
N GLN A 45 1.96 8.20 -11.24
CA GLN A 45 1.92 9.44 -12.03
C GLN A 45 1.58 9.17 -13.50
N TRP A 46 2.20 8.15 -14.10
CA TRP A 46 1.93 7.77 -15.48
C TRP A 46 0.47 7.35 -15.69
N LEU A 47 -0.07 6.52 -14.79
CA LEU A 47 -1.46 6.05 -14.84
C LEU A 47 -2.43 7.22 -14.66
N GLN A 48 -2.17 8.11 -13.70
CA GLN A 48 -2.96 9.32 -13.48
C GLN A 48 -3.01 10.19 -14.74
N ILE A 49 -1.87 10.47 -15.38
CA ILE A 49 -1.81 11.31 -16.58
C ILE A 49 -2.50 10.62 -17.77
N ARG A 50 -2.30 9.31 -17.96
CA ARG A 50 -2.92 8.52 -19.02
C ARG A 50 -4.44 8.53 -18.88
N TRP A 51 -4.95 8.26 -17.68
CA TRP A 51 -6.37 8.15 -17.42
C TRP A 51 -7.04 9.53 -17.45
N ARG A 52 -6.41 10.56 -16.89
CA ARG A 52 -6.87 11.96 -17.01
C ARG A 52 -7.05 12.34 -18.48
N ARG A 53 -6.05 12.09 -19.34
CA ARG A 53 -6.16 12.35 -20.79
C ARG A 53 -7.32 11.61 -21.45
N TRP A 54 -7.49 10.31 -21.15
CA TRP A 54 -8.57 9.50 -21.74
C TRP A 54 -9.97 9.98 -21.33
N MET A 55 -10.16 10.27 -20.04
CA MET A 55 -11.44 10.76 -19.53
C MET A 55 -11.73 12.16 -20.05
N THR A 56 -10.80 13.10 -19.93
CA THR A 56 -11.00 14.46 -20.46
C THR A 56 -11.42 14.40 -21.92
N HIS A 57 -10.75 13.62 -22.77
CA HIS A 57 -11.15 13.46 -24.16
C HIS A 57 -12.57 12.87 -24.30
N THR A 58 -12.90 11.83 -23.54
CA THR A 58 -14.21 11.16 -23.60
C THR A 58 -15.37 12.08 -23.17
N TYR A 59 -15.16 12.89 -22.13
CA TYR A 59 -16.16 13.85 -21.65
C TYR A 59 -16.26 15.08 -22.57
N LEU A 60 -15.13 15.59 -23.06
CA LEU A 60 -15.12 16.70 -24.03
C LEU A 60 -15.83 16.29 -25.32
N ASP A 61 -15.55 15.08 -25.82
CA ASP A 61 -16.18 14.53 -27.02
C ASP A 61 -17.70 14.43 -26.79
N ARG A 62 -18.15 13.73 -25.73
CA ARG A 62 -19.59 13.63 -25.40
C ARG A 62 -20.29 14.98 -25.23
N TRP A 63 -19.61 15.96 -24.65
CA TRP A 63 -20.13 17.32 -24.53
C TRP A 63 -20.33 17.90 -25.93
N LEU A 64 -19.31 17.82 -26.80
CA LEU A 64 -19.30 18.32 -28.18
C LEU A 64 -20.27 17.58 -29.13
N THR A 65 -20.49 16.28 -28.96
CA THR A 65 -21.22 15.44 -29.93
C THR A 65 -22.75 15.56 -29.88
N ASN A 66 -23.36 16.48 -29.13
CA ASN A 66 -24.84 16.54 -29.04
C ASN A 66 -25.45 17.94 -29.17
N GLY A 67 -24.68 18.94 -29.62
CA GLY A 67 -25.18 20.32 -29.76
C GLY A 67 -25.73 20.88 -28.45
N VAL A 68 -25.32 20.32 -27.30
CA VAL A 68 -25.82 20.67 -25.97
C VAL A 68 -25.48 22.13 -25.65
N HIS A 69 -24.30 22.58 -26.06
CA HIS A 69 -23.88 24.00 -25.98
C HIS A 69 -24.83 24.93 -26.73
N TYR A 70 -25.35 24.49 -27.88
CA TYR A 70 -26.28 25.28 -28.68
C TYR A 70 -27.66 25.32 -28.02
N ARG A 71 -28.14 24.18 -27.51
CA ARG A 71 -29.45 24.06 -26.82
C ARG A 71 -29.48 24.78 -25.46
N MET A 72 -28.37 24.84 -24.73
CA MET A 72 -28.26 25.61 -23.48
C MET A 72 -28.25 27.12 -23.72
N ARG A 73 -27.54 27.60 -24.76
CA ARG A 73 -27.57 29.02 -25.14
C ARG A 73 -28.95 29.51 -25.57
N LEU A 74 -29.75 28.67 -26.25
CA LEU A 74 -31.12 29.03 -26.64
C LEU A 74 -32.13 29.02 -25.49
N LYS A 75 -31.87 28.30 -24.39
CA LYS A 75 -32.80 28.15 -23.26
C LYS A 75 -32.64 29.21 -22.15
N GLY A 76 -31.67 30.11 -22.26
CA GLY A 76 -31.46 31.21 -21.31
C GLY A 76 -30.92 30.81 -19.93
N ASP A 77 -30.69 29.52 -19.69
CA ASP A 77 -30.20 28.96 -18.43
C ASP A 77 -28.67 28.80 -18.46
N ALA A 78 -27.98 29.87 -18.83
CA ALA A 78 -26.53 29.90 -18.92
C ALA A 78 -25.95 29.99 -17.50
N ALA A 79 -25.75 28.84 -16.85
CA ALA A 79 -24.81 28.75 -15.74
C ALA A 79 -23.47 29.36 -16.20
N ASP A 80 -22.92 30.31 -15.44
CA ASP A 80 -21.68 30.99 -15.79
C ASP A 80 -20.54 29.94 -15.83
N ASN A 81 -19.90 29.78 -16.99
CA ASN A 81 -18.81 28.82 -17.25
C ASN A 81 -19.11 27.31 -16.93
N PRO A 82 -20.10 26.71 -17.61
CA PRO A 82 -20.49 25.32 -17.36
C PRO A 82 -19.45 24.32 -17.86
N ASP A 83 -18.66 24.69 -18.87
CA ASP A 83 -17.52 23.96 -19.41
C ASP A 83 -16.38 23.85 -18.40
N GLN A 84 -16.06 24.94 -17.71
CA GLN A 84 -15.05 24.96 -16.68
C GLN A 84 -15.47 24.08 -15.50
N ARG A 85 -16.72 24.19 -15.04
CA ARG A 85 -17.24 23.33 -13.97
C ARG A 85 -17.19 21.85 -14.34
N ILE A 86 -17.65 21.48 -15.53
CA ILE A 86 -17.60 20.08 -15.98
C ILE A 86 -16.15 19.58 -16.07
N ALA A 87 -15.23 20.40 -16.56
CA ALA A 87 -13.81 20.03 -16.66
C ALA A 87 -13.17 19.83 -15.26
N ASP A 88 -13.44 20.74 -14.32
CA ASP A 88 -12.91 20.69 -12.97
C ASP A 88 -13.52 19.53 -12.16
N ASP A 89 -14.84 19.32 -12.25
CA ASP A 89 -15.54 18.23 -11.57
C ASP A 89 -15.09 16.85 -12.09
N VAL A 90 -14.93 16.70 -13.40
CA VAL A 90 -14.40 15.47 -14.01
C VAL A 90 -12.96 15.24 -13.58
N ALA A 91 -12.11 16.27 -13.55
CA ALA A 91 -10.74 16.15 -13.08
C ALA A 91 -10.66 15.70 -11.62
N MET A 92 -11.49 16.29 -10.75
CA MET A 92 -11.55 15.95 -9.32
C MET A 92 -12.04 14.52 -9.09
N PHE A 93 -13.08 14.10 -9.82
CA PHE A 93 -13.61 12.74 -9.75
C PHE A 93 -12.56 11.69 -10.13
N ILE A 94 -11.78 11.95 -11.19
CA ILE A 94 -10.70 11.06 -11.64
C ILE A 94 -9.61 10.95 -10.59
N ASP A 95 -9.15 12.08 -10.06
CA ASP A 95 -8.06 12.11 -9.07
C ASP A 95 -8.44 11.34 -7.81
N GLN A 96 -9.65 11.59 -7.28
CA GLN A 96 -10.16 10.87 -6.10
C GLN A 96 -10.34 9.37 -6.37
N THR A 97 -10.90 8.99 -7.53
CA THR A 97 -11.13 7.58 -7.87
C THR A 97 -9.82 6.80 -8.00
N LEU A 98 -8.82 7.40 -8.66
CA LEU A 98 -7.48 6.82 -8.79
C LEU A 98 -6.79 6.68 -7.44
N SER A 99 -6.83 7.74 -6.63
CA SER A 99 -6.23 7.76 -5.30
C SER A 99 -6.84 6.69 -4.39
N LEU A 100 -8.16 6.62 -4.33
CA LEU A 100 -8.88 5.59 -3.57
C LEU A 100 -8.61 4.18 -4.10
N GLY A 101 -8.61 3.98 -5.42
CA GLY A 101 -8.36 2.68 -6.03
C GLY A 101 -6.95 2.15 -5.74
N ILE A 102 -5.92 2.99 -5.92
CA ILE A 102 -4.52 2.64 -5.63
C ILE A 102 -4.33 2.45 -4.11
N GLY A 103 -4.93 3.32 -3.29
CA GLY A 103 -4.89 3.21 -1.83
C GLY A 103 -5.51 1.91 -1.32
N LEU A 104 -6.67 1.54 -1.85
CA LEU A 104 -7.35 0.29 -1.51
C LEU A 104 -6.52 -0.93 -1.93
N LEU A 105 -5.96 -0.92 -3.15
CA LEU A 105 -5.08 -2.00 -3.61
C LEU A 105 -3.86 -2.17 -2.71
N SER A 106 -3.25 -1.05 -2.32
CA SER A 106 -2.12 -1.03 -1.38
C SER A 106 -2.52 -1.62 -0.02
N ALA A 107 -3.66 -1.19 0.53
CA ALA A 107 -4.18 -1.68 1.81
C ALA A 107 -4.45 -3.19 1.78
N VAL A 108 -5.08 -3.70 0.72
CA VAL A 108 -5.34 -5.14 0.53
C VAL A 108 -4.01 -5.91 0.42
N THR A 109 -3.06 -5.41 -0.35
CA THR A 109 -1.74 -6.04 -0.51
C THR A 109 -0.98 -6.12 0.82
N MET A 110 -1.02 -5.03 1.59
CA MET A 110 -0.43 -4.96 2.92
C MET A 110 -1.10 -5.96 3.87
N LEU A 111 -2.44 -5.99 3.91
CA LEU A 111 -3.20 -6.92 4.72
C LEU A 111 -2.88 -8.39 4.37
N ALA A 112 -2.85 -8.73 3.09
CA ALA A 112 -2.50 -10.06 2.62
C ALA A 112 -1.07 -10.45 3.01
N SER A 113 -0.11 -9.53 2.85
CA SER A 113 1.30 -9.78 3.19
C SER A 113 1.48 -9.99 4.69
N PHE A 114 0.94 -9.11 5.53
CA PHE A 114 0.98 -9.26 6.98
C PHE A 114 0.24 -10.51 7.45
N GLY A 115 -0.93 -10.81 6.88
CA GLY A 115 -1.69 -12.02 7.15
C GLY A 115 -0.89 -13.28 6.84
N ALA A 116 -0.23 -13.35 5.69
CA ALA A 116 0.61 -14.48 5.30
C ALA A 116 1.82 -14.66 6.23
N ILE A 117 2.49 -13.56 6.61
CA ILE A 117 3.61 -13.58 7.57
C ILE A 117 3.12 -14.09 8.93
N LEU A 118 2.04 -13.52 9.46
CA LEU A 118 1.43 -13.92 10.72
C LEU A 118 1.04 -15.40 10.71
N TRP A 119 0.46 -15.88 9.60
CA TRP A 119 0.12 -17.28 9.42
C TRP A 119 1.35 -18.19 9.50
N GLY A 120 2.44 -17.83 8.81
CA GLY A 120 3.68 -18.61 8.79
C GLY A 120 4.41 -18.67 10.13
N ILE A 121 4.36 -17.61 10.92
CA ILE A 121 4.97 -17.61 12.28
C ILE A 121 4.02 -18.19 13.33
N SER A 122 2.71 -18.16 13.11
CA SER A 122 1.71 -18.63 14.08
C SER A 122 1.85 -20.11 14.42
N SER A 123 2.37 -20.94 13.52
CA SER A 123 2.64 -22.35 13.81
C SER A 123 3.93 -22.59 14.60
N GLN A 124 4.83 -21.60 14.66
CA GLN A 124 6.11 -21.69 15.36
C GLN A 124 6.01 -21.18 16.81
N VAL A 125 4.93 -20.49 17.16
CA VAL A 125 4.67 -19.94 18.49
C VAL A 125 3.49 -20.70 19.09
N PRO A 126 3.71 -21.74 19.92
CA PRO A 126 2.61 -22.41 20.60
C PRO A 126 1.92 -21.46 21.58
N LEU A 127 0.59 -21.50 21.62
CA LEU A 127 -0.20 -20.79 22.63
C LEU A 127 0.00 -21.47 23.98
N VAL A 128 0.58 -20.75 24.94
CA VAL A 128 0.66 -21.22 26.32
C VAL A 128 -0.58 -20.75 27.06
N ILE A 129 -1.48 -21.69 27.41
CA ILE A 129 -2.66 -21.40 28.24
C ILE A 129 -2.51 -22.24 29.52
N GLY A 130 -2.18 -21.58 30.63
CA GLY A 130 -1.82 -22.26 31.88
C GLY A 130 -0.47 -22.98 31.76
N ASN A 131 -0.49 -24.32 31.86
CA ASN A 131 0.69 -25.20 31.77
C ASN A 131 0.70 -26.09 30.51
N HIS A 132 -0.24 -25.84 29.58
CA HIS A 132 -0.41 -26.61 28.35
C HIS A 132 -0.11 -25.74 27.12
N GLU A 133 0.66 -26.33 26.20
CA GLU A 133 1.00 -25.72 24.92
C GLU A 133 0.01 -26.19 23.84
N PHE A 134 -0.75 -25.26 23.29
CA PHE A 134 -1.68 -25.50 22.19
C PHE A 134 -1.12 -24.89 20.91
N ALA A 135 -0.72 -25.72 19.95
CA ALA A 135 -0.32 -25.24 18.63
C ALA A 135 -1.57 -25.06 17.75
N VAL A 136 -2.18 -23.88 17.78
CA VAL A 136 -3.30 -23.54 16.89
C VAL A 136 -2.77 -22.78 15.67
N PRO A 137 -2.81 -23.34 14.45
CA PRO A 137 -2.35 -22.63 13.26
C PRO A 137 -3.21 -21.39 12.98
N GLY A 138 -2.56 -20.25 12.73
CA GLY A 138 -3.23 -19.01 12.31
C GLY A 138 -3.90 -18.18 13.41
N TYR A 139 -3.76 -18.53 14.70
CA TYR A 139 -4.41 -17.82 15.80
C TYR A 139 -4.00 -16.33 15.89
N LEU A 140 -2.75 -16.01 15.53
CA LEU A 140 -2.23 -14.65 15.56
C LEU A 140 -2.98 -13.71 14.61
N VAL A 141 -3.47 -14.22 13.49
CA VAL A 141 -4.25 -13.43 12.52
C VAL A 141 -5.57 -12.98 13.14
N TRP A 142 -6.24 -13.89 13.86
CA TRP A 142 -7.51 -13.58 14.52
C TRP A 142 -7.34 -12.62 15.70
N ILE A 143 -6.27 -12.77 16.49
CA ILE A 143 -5.94 -11.82 17.56
C ILE A 143 -5.66 -10.43 16.98
N ALA A 144 -4.85 -10.35 15.92
CA ALA A 144 -4.56 -9.08 15.25
C ALA A 144 -5.82 -8.44 14.68
N ALA A 145 -6.71 -9.22 14.06
CA ALA A 145 -7.99 -8.73 13.54
C ALA A 145 -8.91 -8.21 14.66
N ALA A 146 -9.01 -8.93 15.78
CA ALA A 146 -9.78 -8.48 16.94
C ALA A 146 -9.22 -7.17 17.52
N PHE A 147 -7.89 -7.07 17.66
CA PHE A 147 -7.22 -5.85 18.10
C PHE A 147 -7.49 -4.68 17.15
N ALA A 148 -7.41 -4.90 15.83
CA ALA A 148 -7.70 -3.88 14.84
C ALA A 148 -9.15 -3.37 14.95
N LEU A 149 -10.13 -4.26 15.11
CA LEU A 149 -11.53 -3.88 15.30
C LEU A 149 -11.73 -3.06 16.58
N MET A 150 -11.12 -3.47 17.69
CA MET A 150 -11.18 -2.71 18.95
C MET A 150 -10.54 -1.33 18.80
N ALA A 151 -9.38 -1.24 18.14
CA ALA A 151 -8.71 0.03 17.88
C ALA A 151 -9.55 0.95 16.99
N THR A 152 -10.20 0.43 15.95
CA THR A 152 -11.11 1.20 15.10
C THR A 152 -12.32 1.71 15.87
N MET A 153 -12.91 0.87 16.74
CA MET A 153 -14.04 1.29 17.57
C MET A 153 -13.68 2.37 18.60
N GLY A 154 -12.47 2.32 19.17
CA GLY A 154 -12.00 3.33 20.13
C GLY A 154 -11.47 4.62 19.50
N ALA A 155 -11.24 4.64 18.18
CA ALA A 155 -10.81 5.82 17.44
C ALA A 155 -11.98 6.71 16.95
N HIS A 156 -13.21 6.20 17.02
CA HIS A 156 -14.45 6.92 16.78
C HIS A 156 -15.05 7.45 18.09
#